data_AF-A0A8J5QJL5-F1
#
_entry.id   AF-A0A8J5QJL5-F1
#
_cell.length_a   1.000
_cell.length_b   1.000
_cell.length_c   1.000
_cell.angle_alpha   90.00
_cell.angle_beta   90.00
_cell.angle_gamma   90.00
#
_symmetry.space_group_name_H-M   'P 1'
#
loop_
_entity.id
_entity.type
_entity.pdbx_description
1 polymer ?
#
loop_
_entity_poly.entity_id
_entity_poly.type
_entity_poly.pdbx_seq_one_letter_code
_entity_poly.pdbx_strand_id
1 'polypeptide(L)'
;MAQGKLKLKAKAPARITKKQQNPKRAAPKILKPKKTVAKEALKLSKVHQSQLVASTEKLIASRVGHLELIKGSRREVEKKQKEAEKKKAAQQAKK
;
A
#
# COMPACT_ATOMS: atom_id res chain seq x y z
N MET A 1 15.92 -2.92 67.45
CA MET A 1 16.43 -3.40 66.16
C MET A 1 15.63 -2.74 65.03
N ALA A 2 16.07 -1.57 64.56
CA ALA A 2 15.36 -0.85 63.50
C ALA A 2 15.52 -1.59 62.17
N GLN A 3 14.46 -2.27 61.71
CA GLN A 3 14.38 -2.79 60.35
C GLN A 3 14.19 -1.61 59.40
N GLY A 4 15.28 -1.07 58.87
CA GLY A 4 15.23 -0.07 57.80
C GLY A 4 14.49 -0.61 56.58
N LYS A 5 13.79 0.26 55.85
CA LYS A 5 13.12 -0.07 54.58
C LYS A 5 14.15 -0.58 53.55
N LEU A 6 14.39 -1.88 53.51
CA LEU A 6 15.12 -2.55 52.46
C LEU A 6 14.33 -2.37 51.15
N LYS A 7 14.87 -1.56 50.23
CA LYS A 7 14.33 -1.44 48.86
C LYS A 7 14.52 -2.80 48.18
N LEU A 8 13.48 -3.63 48.18
CA LEU A 8 13.47 -4.88 47.43
C LEU A 8 13.73 -4.55 45.95
N LYS A 9 14.74 -5.19 45.36
CA LYS A 9 15.06 -5.04 43.94
C LYS A 9 13.82 -5.39 43.12
N ALA A 10 13.55 -4.60 42.08
CA ALA A 10 12.46 -4.86 41.16
C ALA A 10 12.58 -6.29 40.60
N LYS A 11 11.47 -7.05 40.62
CA LYS A 11 11.45 -8.41 40.09
C LYS A 11 11.89 -8.37 38.62
N ALA A 12 12.85 -9.24 38.28
CA ALA A 12 13.31 -9.40 36.91
C ALA A 12 12.13 -9.80 36.00
N PRO A 13 12.12 -9.34 34.73
CA PRO A 13 11.06 -9.71 33.79
C PRO A 13 11.02 -11.23 33.64
N ALA A 14 9.81 -11.80 33.67
CA ALA A 14 9.61 -13.23 33.50
C ALA A 14 10.18 -13.70 32.16
N ARG A 15 10.83 -14.87 32.15
CA ARG A 15 11.37 -15.50 30.94
C ARG A 15 10.24 -15.71 29.92
N ILE A 16 10.39 -15.11 28.74
CA ILE A 16 9.49 -15.32 27.60
C ILE A 16 9.58 -16.81 27.21
N THR A 17 8.49 -17.55 27.40
CA THR A 17 8.44 -18.98 27.03
C THR A 17 8.00 -19.12 25.58
N LYS A 18 8.36 -20.23 24.94
CA LYS A 18 7.94 -20.55 23.56
C LYS A 18 6.41 -20.68 23.40
N LYS A 19 5.66 -20.79 24.50
CA LYS A 19 4.19 -20.93 24.53
C LYS A 19 3.46 -19.63 24.86
N GLN A 20 4.15 -18.50 24.94
CA GLN A 20 3.53 -17.21 25.27
C GLN A 20 2.65 -16.73 24.10
N GLN A 21 1.33 -16.74 24.30
CA GLN A 21 0.34 -16.30 23.31
C GLN A 21 0.10 -14.77 23.28
N ASN A 22 0.73 -14.03 24.19
CA ASN A 22 0.55 -12.58 24.25
C ASN A 22 1.31 -11.91 23.08
N PRO A 23 0.67 -11.01 22.32
CA PRO A 23 1.35 -10.29 21.26
C PRO A 23 2.50 -9.45 21.83
N LYS A 24 3.60 -9.35 21.07
CA LYS A 24 4.73 -8.45 21.40
C LYS A 24 4.20 -7.02 21.57
N ARG A 25 4.84 -6.22 22.43
CA ARG A 25 4.46 -4.82 22.67
C ARG A 25 4.38 -3.98 21.39
N ALA A 26 5.23 -4.27 20.40
CA ALA A 26 5.25 -3.59 19.10
C ALA A 26 4.34 -4.23 18.02
N ALA A 27 3.58 -5.27 18.36
CA ALA A 27 2.70 -5.91 17.39
C ALA A 27 1.50 -5.00 17.08
N PRO A 28 1.04 -4.92 15.81
CA PRO A 28 -0.13 -4.15 15.44
C PRO A 28 -1.36 -4.71 16.16
N LYS A 29 -2.18 -3.81 16.73
CA LYS A 29 -3.44 -4.20 17.37
C LYS A 29 -4.47 -4.58 16.31
N ILE A 30 -4.89 -5.84 16.33
CA ILE A 30 -5.94 -6.34 15.43
C ILE A 30 -7.31 -5.98 16.04
N LEU A 31 -7.94 -4.93 15.53
CA LEU A 31 -9.26 -4.46 15.98
C LEU A 31 -10.36 -5.10 15.10
N LYS A 32 -10.84 -6.28 15.49
CA LYS A 32 -11.96 -6.95 14.80
C LYS A 32 -13.31 -6.60 15.44
N PRO A 33 -14.38 -6.41 14.65
CA PRO A 33 -15.72 -6.25 15.19
C PRO A 33 -16.17 -7.53 15.91
N LYS A 34 -16.73 -7.36 17.11
CA LYS A 34 -17.24 -8.49 17.92
C LYS A 34 -18.71 -8.79 17.63
N LYS A 35 -19.53 -7.75 17.40
CA LYS A 35 -20.96 -7.86 17.11
C LYS A 35 -21.21 -8.49 15.74
N THR A 36 -22.25 -9.32 15.63
CA THR A 36 -22.63 -10.04 14.40
C THR A 36 -22.89 -9.09 13.24
N VAL A 37 -23.75 -8.09 13.44
CA VAL A 37 -24.09 -7.06 12.44
C VAL A 37 -22.85 -6.35 11.89
N ALA A 38 -21.91 -5.99 12.77
CA ALA A 38 -20.67 -5.32 12.37
C ALA A 38 -19.71 -6.25 11.60
N LYS A 39 -19.74 -7.56 11.86
CA LYS A 39 -18.97 -8.54 11.07
C LYS A 39 -19.54 -8.68 9.66
N GLU A 40 -20.86 -8.66 9.51
CA GLU A 40 -21.53 -8.73 8.21
C GLU A 40 -21.26 -7.47 7.38
N ALA A 41 -21.39 -6.29 8.00
CA ALA A 41 -21.06 -5.02 7.36
C ALA A 41 -19.60 -4.98 6.86
N LEU A 42 -18.65 -5.50 7.64
CA LEU A 42 -17.23 -5.60 7.24
C LEU A 42 -17.03 -6.56 6.04
N LYS A 43 -17.80 -7.66 5.98
CA LYS A 43 -17.73 -8.57 4.83
C LYS A 43 -18.25 -7.88 3.57
N LEU A 44 -19.39 -7.20 3.68
CA LEU A 44 -19.99 -6.45 2.58
C LEU A 44 -19.05 -5.35 2.08
N SER A 45 -18.46 -4.56 2.99
CA SER A 45 -17.52 -3.50 2.60
C SER A 45 -16.32 -4.04 1.83
N LYS A 46 -15.79 -5.21 2.23
CA LYS A 46 -14.67 -5.86 1.54
C LYS A 46 -15.06 -6.29 0.12
N VAL A 47 -16.25 -6.88 -0.05
CA VAL A 47 -16.74 -7.30 -1.37
C VAL A 47 -16.93 -6.08 -2.28
N HIS A 48 -17.62 -5.03 -1.79
CA HIS A 48 -17.82 -3.82 -2.57
C HIS A 48 -16.51 -3.13 -2.95
N GLN A 49 -15.54 -3.04 -2.04
CA GLN A 49 -14.22 -2.49 -2.35
C GLN A 49 -13.50 -3.28 -3.44
N SER A 50 -13.51 -4.62 -3.36
CA SER A 50 -12.87 -5.46 -4.39
C SER A 50 -13.52 -5.30 -5.76
N GLN A 51 -14.85 -5.21 -5.81
CA GLN A 51 -15.59 -5.01 -7.06
C GLN A 51 -15.30 -3.64 -7.66
N LEU A 52 -15.32 -2.58 -6.83
CA LEU A 52 -15.03 -1.23 -7.28
C LEU A 52 -13.63 -1.12 -7.86
N VAL A 53 -12.61 -1.68 -7.20
CA VAL A 53 -11.24 -1.71 -7.71
C VAL A 53 -11.18 -2.42 -9.06
N ALA A 54 -11.73 -3.63 -9.17
CA ALA A 54 -11.73 -4.39 -10.41
C ALA A 54 -12.43 -3.65 -11.57
N SER A 55 -13.57 -3.00 -11.31
CA SER A 55 -14.28 -2.18 -12.30
C SER A 55 -13.46 -0.97 -12.72
N THR A 56 -12.80 -0.29 -11.78
CA THR A 56 -11.94 0.87 -12.10
C THR A 56 -10.70 0.47 -12.88
N GLU A 57 -10.05 -0.65 -12.54
CA GLU A 57 -8.90 -1.18 -13.28
C GLU A 57 -9.30 -1.54 -14.72
N LYS A 58 -10.45 -2.18 -14.91
CA LYS A 58 -10.99 -2.49 -16.23
C LYS A 58 -11.27 -1.24 -17.06
N LEU A 59 -11.84 -0.19 -16.44
CA LEU A 59 -12.13 1.09 -17.10
C LEU A 59 -10.85 1.83 -17.48
N ILE A 60 -9.85 1.84 -16.60
CA ILE A 60 -8.55 2.45 -16.89
C ILE A 60 -7.87 1.68 -18.03
N ALA A 61 -7.86 0.35 -17.99
CA ALA A 61 -7.27 -0.48 -19.03
C ALA A 61 -7.95 -0.28 -20.39
N SER A 62 -9.29 -0.21 -20.45
CA SER A 62 -9.99 0.04 -21.71
C SER A 62 -9.69 1.42 -22.28
N ARG A 63 -9.64 2.44 -21.42
CA ARG A 63 -9.27 3.81 -21.83
C ARG A 63 -7.83 3.89 -22.30
N VAL A 64 -6.89 3.29 -21.57
CA VAL A 64 -5.46 3.27 -21.94
C VAL A 64 -5.25 2.51 -23.24
N GLY A 65 -5.83 1.31 -23.39
CA GLY A 65 -5.73 0.53 -24.63
C GLY A 65 -6.32 1.27 -25.84
N HIS A 66 -7.47 1.94 -25.67
CA HIS A 66 -8.02 2.79 -26.73
C HIS A 66 -7.10 3.98 -27.07
N LEU A 67 -6.49 4.60 -26.06
CA LEU A 67 -5.52 5.68 -26.27
C LEU A 67 -4.26 5.21 -26.97
N GLU A 68 -3.79 3.99 -26.67
CA GLU A 68 -2.65 3.38 -27.38
C GLU A 68 -2.96 3.15 -28.87
N LEU A 69 -4.19 2.77 -29.21
CA LEU A 69 -4.60 2.66 -30.61
C LEU A 69 -4.66 4.01 -31.34
N ILE A 70 -5.17 5.06 -30.67
CA ILE A 70 -5.30 6.39 -31.30
C ILE A 70 -3.96 7.13 -31.38
N LYS A 71 -3.20 7.16 -30.28
CA LYS A 71 -1.99 7.99 -30.14
C LYS A 71 -0.70 7.22 -30.35
N GLY A 72 -0.74 5.89 -30.30
CA GLY A 72 0.45 5.02 -30.26
C GLY A 72 0.94 4.76 -28.84
N SER A 73 1.80 3.76 -28.68
CA SER A 73 2.38 3.42 -27.38
C SER A 73 3.26 4.57 -26.85
N ARG A 74 3.40 4.69 -25.53
CA ARG A 74 4.24 5.74 -24.91
C ARG A 74 5.66 5.79 -25.50
N ARG A 75 6.24 4.62 -25.76
CA ARG A 75 7.59 4.49 -26.34
C ARG A 75 7.66 5.02 -27.77
N GLU A 76 6.63 4.80 -28.57
CA GLU A 76 6.56 5.33 -29.94
C GLU A 76 6.41 6.85 -29.93
N VAL A 77 5.55 7.38 -29.07
CA VAL A 77 5.36 8.83 -28.92
C VAL A 77 6.66 9.51 -28.50
N GLU A 78 7.35 8.96 -27.49
CA GLU A 78 8.64 9.48 -27.02
C GLU A 78 9.74 9.42 -28.12
N LYS A 79 9.77 8.35 -28.92
CA LYS A 79 10.71 8.24 -30.06
C LYS A 79 10.40 9.28 -31.14
N LYS A 80 9.13 9.41 -31.54
CA LYS A 80 8.68 10.40 -32.53
C LYS A 80 9.00 11.83 -32.08
N GLN A 81 8.82 12.14 -30.79
CA GLN A 81 9.15 13.44 -30.22
C GLN A 81 10.65 13.73 -30.27
N LYS A 82 11.49 12.78 -29.83
CA LYS A 82 12.96 12.93 -29.91
C LYS A 82 13.46 13.10 -31.33
N GLU A 83 12.89 12.38 -32.30
CA GLU A 83 13.23 12.53 -33.71
C GLU A 83 12.79 13.89 -34.27
N ALA A 84 11.60 14.36 -33.88
CA ALA A 84 11.10 15.68 -34.26
C ALA A 84 11.98 16.81 -33.68
N GLU A 85 12.42 16.69 -32.43
CA GLU A 85 13.34 17.66 -31.79
C GLU A 85 14.70 17.68 -32.48
N LYS A 86 15.29 16.51 -32.77
CA LYS A 86 16.55 16.42 -33.53
C LYS A 86 16.45 17.07 -34.93
N LYS A 87 15.34 16.84 -35.63
CA LYS A 87 15.09 17.45 -36.95
C LYS A 87 14.94 18.97 -36.85
N LYS A 88 14.22 19.47 -35.83
CA LYS A 88 14.08 20.92 -35.58
C LYS A 88 15.42 21.58 -35.24
N ALA A 89 16.23 20.96 -34.38
CA ALA A 89 17.55 21.45 -34.03
C ALA A 89 18.49 21.50 -35.26
N ALA A 90 18.46 20.45 -36.10
CA ALA A 90 19.24 20.42 -37.33
C ALA A 90 18.79 21.45 -38.38
N GLN A 91 17.50 21.79 -38.42
CA GLN A 91 16.98 22.85 -39.29
C GLN A 91 17.33 24.25 -38.79
N GLN A 92 17.35 24.47 -37.48
CA GLN A 92 17.77 25.73 -36.87
C GLN A 92 19.28 25.97 -37.01
N ALA A 93 20.11 24.92 -36.98
CA ALA A 93 21.55 25.03 -37.20
C ALA A 93 21.94 25.25 -38.67
N LYS A 94 21.01 24.99 -39.62
CA LYS A 94 21.21 25.20 -41.06
C LYS A 94 20.69 26.56 -41.56
N LYS A 95 20.07 27.35 -40.69
CA LYS A 95 19.49 28.65 -41.00
C LYS A 95 20.34 29.75 -40.36
#